data_AF-A0A2U3WW00-F1
#
_entry.id   AF-A0A2U3WW00-F1
#
_cell.length_a   1.000
_cell.length_b   1.000
_cell.length_c   1.000
_cell.angle_alpha   90.00
_cell.angle_beta   90.00
_cell.angle_gamma   90.00
#
_symmetry.space_group_name_H-M   'P 1'
#
loop_
_entity.id
_entity.type
_entity.pdbx_description
1 polymer ?
#
loop_
_entity_poly.entity_id
_entity_poly.type
_entity_poly.pdbx_seq_one_letter_code
_entity_poly.pdbx_strand_id
1 'polypeptide(L)'
;MAPAAGSWAPVLWRACNWLMAAFFALAALVQVNDPDAGLWMVVYMIPAVLSLLVGLNPLVTGNLIWKSASAIHIFFCIAWAVGLACHLWLHSQQNILHEEEGRELFGLVIITVWMGLCHSSSKNPVGGRIQLATAIAIALLPFISWTYIYINKEMRSSWPTHCKTVI
;
A
#
# COMPACT_ATOMS: atom_id res chain seq x y z
N MET A 1 -12.58 -22.87 35.27
CA MET A 1 -11.62 -21.85 34.79
C MET A 1 -11.92 -21.60 33.32
N ALA A 2 -12.46 -20.44 32.98
CA ALA A 2 -12.65 -20.06 31.58
C ALA A 2 -11.27 -19.70 30.98
N PRO A 3 -10.91 -20.14 29.77
CA PRO A 3 -9.68 -19.72 29.14
C PRO A 3 -9.75 -18.21 28.92
N ALA A 4 -8.77 -17.47 29.44
CA ALA A 4 -8.59 -16.06 29.09
C ALA A 4 -8.35 -16.03 27.57
N ALA A 5 -9.37 -15.60 26.80
CA ALA A 5 -9.26 -15.43 25.37
C ALA A 5 -8.08 -14.48 25.10
N GLY A 6 -6.96 -15.04 24.62
CA GLY A 6 -5.79 -14.27 24.27
C GLY A 6 -6.18 -13.17 23.28
N SER A 7 -5.62 -11.98 23.46
CA SER A 7 -5.85 -10.86 22.55
C SER A 7 -5.53 -11.29 21.12
N TRP A 8 -6.53 -11.31 20.23
CA TRP A 8 -6.35 -11.60 18.79
C TRP A 8 -5.58 -10.50 18.05
N ALA A 9 -5.34 -9.35 18.70
CA ALA A 9 -4.73 -8.18 18.08
C ALA A 9 -3.35 -8.43 17.45
N PRO A 10 -2.41 -9.16 18.09
CA PRO A 10 -1.11 -9.45 17.49
C PRO A 10 -1.23 -10.36 16.26
N VAL A 11 -2.15 -11.32 16.28
CA VAL A 11 -2.41 -12.23 15.15
C VAL A 11 -2.98 -11.44 13.98
N LEU A 12 -4.00 -10.60 14.23
CA LEU A 12 -4.62 -9.75 13.21
C LEU A 12 -3.64 -8.73 12.63
N TRP A 13 -2.80 -8.11 13.45
CA TRP A 13 -1.76 -7.19 12.99
C TRP A 13 -0.79 -7.86 12.01
N ARG A 14 -0.35 -9.08 12.34
CA ARG A 14 0.53 -9.87 11.47
C ARG A 14 -0.17 -10.27 10.17
N ALA A 15 -1.43 -10.71 10.27
CA ALA A 15 -2.26 -11.05 9.11
C ALA A 15 -2.43 -9.85 8.17
N CYS A 16 -2.70 -8.65 8.69
CA CYS A 16 -2.81 -7.46 7.85
C CYS A 16 -1.47 -7.12 7.17
N ASN A 17 -0.33 -7.32 7.85
CA ASN A 17 0.98 -7.11 7.25
C ASN A 17 1.33 -8.13 6.16
N TRP A 18 0.95 -9.41 6.32
CA TRP A 18 1.08 -10.39 5.24
C TRP A 18 0.18 -10.06 4.06
N LEU A 19 -1.06 -9.63 4.33
CA LEU A 19 -2.01 -9.24 3.30
C LEU A 19 -1.48 -8.04 2.50
N MET A 20 -0.97 -7.03 3.18
CA MET A 20 -0.40 -5.85 2.54
C MET A 20 0.93 -6.15 1.83
N ALA A 21 1.75 -7.05 2.36
CA ALA A 21 2.93 -7.53 1.66
C ALA A 21 2.57 -8.21 0.33
N ALA A 22 1.57 -9.09 0.34
CA ALA A 22 1.07 -9.75 -0.87
C ALA A 22 0.47 -8.74 -1.85
N PHE A 23 -0.31 -7.78 -1.34
CA PHE A 23 -0.86 -6.70 -2.16
C PHE A 23 0.24 -5.88 -2.85
N PHE A 24 1.25 -5.41 -2.12
CA PHE A 24 2.34 -4.63 -2.73
C PHE A 24 3.19 -5.45 -3.70
N ALA A 25 3.44 -6.73 -3.39
CA ALA A 25 4.14 -7.60 -4.34
C ALA A 25 3.33 -7.78 -5.64
N LEU A 26 2.02 -7.97 -5.54
CA LEU A 26 1.14 -8.08 -6.70
C LEU A 26 1.02 -6.75 -7.45
N ALA A 27 0.96 -5.64 -6.72
CA ALA A 27 1.02 -4.29 -7.28
C ALA A 27 2.33 -4.08 -8.05
N ALA A 28 3.47 -4.57 -7.58
CA ALA A 28 4.72 -4.54 -8.35
C ALA A 28 4.64 -5.40 -9.61
N LEU A 29 4.11 -6.62 -9.51
CA LEU A 29 4.02 -7.55 -10.66
C LEU A 29 3.20 -6.97 -11.82
N VAL A 30 2.09 -6.27 -11.52
CA VAL A 30 1.24 -5.69 -12.56
C VAL A 30 1.88 -4.48 -13.27
N GLN A 31 2.97 -3.92 -12.74
CA GLN A 31 3.71 -2.81 -13.37
C GLN A 31 4.58 -3.23 -14.54
N VAL A 32 4.72 -4.53 -14.83
CA VAL A 32 5.55 -5.02 -15.94
C VAL A 32 5.18 -4.43 -17.31
N ASN A 33 3.94 -3.96 -17.44
CA ASN A 33 3.42 -3.35 -18.66
C ASN A 33 3.66 -1.84 -18.76
N ASP A 34 4.16 -1.22 -17.70
CA ASP A 34 4.32 0.22 -17.64
C ASP A 34 5.59 0.65 -18.41
N PRO A 35 5.57 1.74 -19.21
CA PRO A 35 6.78 2.32 -19.79
C PRO A 35 7.94 2.53 -18.79
N ASP A 36 7.67 2.80 -17.51
CA ASP A 36 8.70 2.94 -16.47
C ASP A 36 8.62 1.85 -15.38
N ALA A 37 8.18 0.64 -15.78
CA ALA A 37 8.02 -0.56 -14.95
C ALA A 37 9.12 -0.79 -13.91
N GLY A 38 10.38 -0.61 -14.30
CA GLY A 38 11.54 -0.84 -13.43
C GLY A 38 11.47 -0.02 -12.14
N LEU A 39 11.08 1.25 -12.25
CA LEU A 39 10.98 2.13 -11.10
C LEU A 39 9.77 1.77 -10.24
N TRP A 40 8.59 1.61 -10.84
CA TRP A 40 7.38 1.28 -10.07
C TRP A 40 7.47 -0.05 -9.37
N MET A 41 8.08 -1.06 -10.00
CA MET A 41 8.37 -2.34 -9.35
C MET A 41 9.19 -2.14 -8.08
N VAL A 42 10.23 -1.30 -8.09
CA VAL A 42 11.03 -1.01 -6.89
C VAL A 42 10.19 -0.27 -5.84
N VAL A 43 9.38 0.71 -6.26
CA VAL A 43 8.51 1.49 -5.38
C VAL A 43 7.55 0.58 -4.61
N TYR A 44 6.97 -0.44 -5.25
CA TYR A 44 6.07 -1.39 -4.58
C TYR A 44 6.79 -2.54 -3.88
N MET A 45 7.95 -3.00 -4.35
CA MET A 45 8.66 -4.13 -3.73
C MET A 45 9.29 -3.78 -2.37
N ILE A 46 9.76 -2.56 -2.17
CA ILE A 46 10.28 -2.10 -0.87
C ILE A 46 9.21 -2.26 0.25
N PRO A 47 8.01 -1.67 0.14
CA PRO A 47 6.98 -1.82 1.16
C PRO A 47 6.42 -3.25 1.24
N ALA A 48 6.48 -4.04 0.17
CA ALA A 48 6.16 -5.47 0.21
C ALA A 48 7.09 -6.22 1.18
N VAL A 49 8.40 -6.07 0.99
CA VAL A 49 9.41 -6.72 1.85
C VAL A 49 9.34 -6.19 3.27
N LEU A 50 9.24 -4.88 3.47
CA LEU A 50 9.15 -4.28 4.81
C LEU A 50 7.89 -4.76 5.56
N SER A 51 6.74 -4.85 4.89
CA SER A 51 5.51 -5.38 5.48
C SER A 51 5.62 -6.88 5.80
N LEU A 52 6.24 -7.66 4.92
CA LEU A 52 6.49 -9.09 5.17
C LEU A 52 7.31 -9.28 6.46
N LEU A 53 8.38 -8.51 6.63
CA LEU A 53 9.22 -8.57 7.83
C LEU A 53 8.41 -8.24 9.10
N VAL A 54 7.50 -7.26 9.06
CA VAL A 54 6.61 -6.94 10.19
C VAL A 54 5.64 -8.10 10.47
N GLY A 55 5.09 -8.75 9.43
CA GLY A 55 4.24 -9.93 9.58
C GLY A 55 4.98 -11.13 10.18
N LEU A 56 6.26 -11.32 9.83
CA LEU A 56 7.13 -12.36 10.38
C LEU A 56 7.54 -12.08 11.83
N ASN A 57 7.96 -10.85 12.12
CA ASN A 57 8.35 -10.41 13.45
C ASN A 57 8.04 -8.91 13.65
N PRO A 58 6.94 -8.55 14.35
CA PRO A 58 6.56 -7.16 14.57
C PRO A 58 7.62 -6.31 15.29
N LEU A 59 8.54 -6.92 16.03
CA LEU A 59 9.62 -6.22 16.72
C LEU A 59 10.64 -5.59 15.75
N VAL A 60 10.65 -6.00 14.48
CA VAL A 60 11.54 -5.43 13.44
C VAL A 60 11.33 -3.92 13.29
N THR A 61 10.13 -3.40 13.59
CA THR A 61 9.84 -1.96 13.51
C THR A 61 10.62 -1.15 14.52
N GLY A 62 11.21 -1.77 15.56
CA GLY A 62 12.12 -1.14 16.51
C GLY A 62 13.56 -1.01 15.99
N ASN A 63 13.93 -1.75 14.94
CA ASN A 63 15.28 -1.77 14.38
C ASN A 63 15.59 -0.48 13.57
N LEU A 64 16.80 0.07 13.74
CA LEU A 64 17.22 1.31 13.07
C LEU A 64 17.21 1.19 11.54
N ILE A 65 17.65 0.06 10.98
CA ILE A 65 17.69 -0.15 9.52
C ILE A 65 16.27 -0.13 8.95
N TRP A 66 15.35 -0.87 9.57
CA TRP A 66 13.95 -0.90 9.14
C TRP A 66 13.31 0.49 9.25
N LYS A 67 13.56 1.21 10.37
CA LYS A 67 13.04 2.57 10.57
C LYS A 67 13.57 3.57 9.54
N SER A 68 14.87 3.54 9.27
CA SER A 68 15.49 4.43 8.30
C SER A 68 15.02 4.13 6.88
N ALA A 69 15.00 2.85 6.49
CA ALA A 69 14.51 2.43 5.18
C ALA A 69 13.05 2.84 4.95
N SER A 70 12.17 2.56 5.92
CA SER A 70 10.76 2.98 5.84
C SER A 70 10.60 4.50 5.79
N ALA A 71 11.33 5.26 6.61
CA ALA A 71 11.23 6.72 6.64
C ALA A 71 11.71 7.37 5.33
N ILE A 72 12.84 6.91 4.78
CA ILE A 72 13.36 7.38 3.49
C ILE A 72 12.36 7.08 2.39
N HIS A 73 11.82 5.85 2.36
CA HIS A 73 10.87 5.44 1.35
C HIS A 73 9.55 6.24 1.43
N ILE A 74 9.01 6.47 2.64
CA ILE A 74 7.86 7.35 2.87
C ILE A 74 8.14 8.76 2.33
N PHE A 75 9.32 9.32 2.63
CA PHE A 75 9.67 10.66 2.17
C PHE A 75 9.64 10.77 0.64
N PHE A 76 10.27 9.82 -0.07
CA PHE A 76 10.23 9.79 -1.54
C PHE A 76 8.80 9.60 -2.08
N CYS A 77 8.01 8.71 -1.48
CA CYS A 77 6.62 8.49 -1.89
C CYS A 77 5.76 9.75 -1.71
N ILE A 78 5.94 10.49 -0.60
CA ILE A 78 5.24 11.76 -0.37
C ILE A 78 5.66 12.80 -1.40
N ALA A 79 6.97 12.98 -1.62
CA ALA A 79 7.47 13.96 -2.58
C ALA A 79 6.94 13.68 -4.00
N TRP A 80 6.94 12.42 -4.40
CA TRP A 80 6.39 11.99 -5.68
C TRP A 80 4.87 12.19 -5.74
N ALA A 81 4.14 11.75 -4.71
CA ALA A 81 2.68 11.92 -4.65
C ALA A 81 2.27 13.40 -4.76
N VAL A 82 3.01 14.32 -4.14
CA VAL A 82 2.79 15.76 -4.30
C VAL A 82 3.02 16.20 -5.75
N GLY A 83 4.09 15.72 -6.39
CA GLY A 83 4.36 15.98 -7.81
C GLY A 83 3.21 15.52 -8.72
N LEU A 84 2.76 14.28 -8.54
CA LEU A 84 1.63 13.71 -9.29
C LEU A 84 0.32 14.45 -9.01
N ALA A 85 0.04 14.79 -7.75
CA ALA A 85 -1.15 15.55 -7.38
C ALA A 85 -1.16 16.94 -8.03
N CYS A 86 -0.02 17.63 -8.05
CA CYS A 86 0.13 18.90 -8.76
C CYS A 86 -0.07 18.73 -10.28
N HIS A 87 0.53 17.69 -10.88
CA HIS A 87 0.38 17.39 -12.30
C HIS A 87 -1.09 17.14 -12.67
N LEU A 88 -1.77 16.26 -11.91
CA LEU A 88 -3.18 15.95 -12.09
C LEU A 88 -4.07 17.18 -11.88
N TRP A 89 -3.78 18.02 -10.89
CA TRP A 89 -4.54 19.24 -10.66
C TRP A 89 -4.48 20.21 -11.85
N LEU A 90 -3.35 20.27 -12.54
CA LEU A 90 -3.13 21.17 -13.66
C LEU A 90 -3.58 20.59 -15.01
N HIS A 91 -3.52 19.26 -15.18
CA HIS A 91 -3.64 18.62 -16.50
C HIS A 91 -4.74 17.56 -16.61
N SER A 92 -5.30 17.05 -15.51
CA SER A 92 -6.31 15.98 -15.58
C SER A 92 -7.60 16.47 -16.21
N GLN A 93 -8.10 15.72 -17.20
CA GLN A 93 -9.39 15.98 -17.84
C GLN A 93 -10.48 15.00 -17.40
N GLN A 94 -10.09 13.85 -16.84
CA GLN A 94 -11.00 12.80 -16.39
C GLN A 94 -10.89 12.50 -14.89
N ASN A 95 -11.69 11.53 -14.43
CA ASN A 95 -11.62 11.01 -13.07
C ASN A 95 -10.27 10.33 -12.82
N ILE A 96 -9.77 10.47 -11.59
CA ILE A 96 -8.46 9.97 -11.12
C ILE A 96 -8.24 8.48 -11.41
N LEU A 97 -9.28 7.64 -11.42
CA LEU A 97 -9.15 6.20 -11.67
C LEU A 97 -9.00 5.84 -13.17
N HIS A 98 -9.41 6.74 -14.08
CA HIS A 98 -9.25 6.53 -15.52
C HIS A 98 -7.83 6.86 -15.97
N GLU A 99 -7.24 7.90 -15.38
CA GLU A 99 -5.85 8.30 -15.61
C GLU A 99 -4.87 7.34 -14.92
N GLU A 100 -3.79 6.99 -15.59
CA GLU A 100 -2.70 6.15 -15.07
C GLU A 100 -2.04 6.79 -13.84
N GLU A 101 -1.62 8.04 -14.00
CA GLU A 101 -1.05 8.94 -12.98
C GLU A 101 -1.92 9.01 -11.70
N GLY A 102 -3.25 8.95 -11.86
CA GLY A 102 -4.18 8.98 -10.74
C GLY A 102 -4.24 7.66 -9.96
N ARG A 103 -4.11 6.52 -10.64
CA ARG A 103 -3.97 5.22 -9.99
C ARG A 103 -2.62 5.07 -9.28
N GLU A 104 -1.56 5.59 -9.89
CA GLU A 104 -0.22 5.67 -9.29
C GLU A 104 -0.20 6.51 -8.02
N LEU A 105 -0.80 7.71 -8.06
CA LEU A 105 -0.97 8.58 -6.90
C LEU A 105 -1.67 7.84 -5.75
N PHE A 106 -2.75 7.12 -6.05
CA PHE A 106 -3.48 6.33 -5.06
C PHE A 106 -2.60 5.22 -4.44
N GLY A 107 -1.78 4.56 -5.24
CA GLY A 107 -0.80 3.59 -4.77
C GLY A 107 0.24 4.18 -3.81
N LEU A 108 0.81 5.33 -4.15
CA LEU A 108 1.76 6.06 -3.28
C LEU A 108 1.14 6.50 -1.96
N VAL A 109 -0.14 6.90 -1.96
CA VAL A 109 -0.88 7.24 -0.74
C VAL A 109 -1.05 6.00 0.14
N ILE A 110 -1.42 4.86 -0.43
CA ILE A 110 -1.54 3.60 0.34
C ILE A 110 -0.19 3.22 0.96
N ILE A 111 0.91 3.29 0.19
CA ILE A 111 2.26 3.00 0.69
C ILE A 111 2.59 3.91 1.87
N THR A 112 2.44 5.23 1.69
CA THR A 112 2.74 6.24 2.71
C THR A 112 1.99 5.98 4.01
N VAL A 113 0.67 5.79 3.93
CA VAL A 113 -0.18 5.58 5.10
C VAL A 113 0.18 4.25 5.77
N TRP A 114 0.35 3.18 5.01
CA TRP A 114 0.65 1.85 5.56
C TRP A 114 2.03 1.80 6.23
N MET A 115 3.06 2.33 5.57
CA MET A 115 4.41 2.40 6.13
C MET A 115 4.46 3.32 7.36
N GLY A 116 3.75 4.45 7.35
CA GLY A 116 3.63 5.33 8.51
C GLY A 116 2.97 4.64 9.70
N LEU A 117 1.96 3.80 9.45
CA LEU A 117 1.30 2.98 10.47
C LEU A 117 2.28 1.96 11.08
N CYS A 118 3.02 1.24 10.23
CA CYS A 118 4.02 0.27 10.69
C CYS A 118 5.15 0.96 11.47
N HIS A 119 5.63 2.10 11.00
CA HIS A 119 6.68 2.89 11.65
C HIS A 119 6.27 3.39 13.05
N SER A 120 4.99 3.73 13.23
CA SER A 120 4.45 4.22 14.49
C SER A 120 4.10 3.10 15.48
N SER A 121 3.98 1.85 15.02
CA SER A 121 3.62 0.69 15.85
C SER A 121 4.58 0.41 17.01
N SER A 122 5.84 0.81 16.89
CA SER A 122 6.85 0.57 17.93
C SER A 122 6.68 1.45 19.17
N LYS A 123 5.81 2.46 19.15
CA LYS A 123 5.81 3.57 20.14
C LYS A 123 4.62 3.60 21.10
N ASN A 124 3.45 2.99 20.82
CA ASN A 124 2.23 3.26 21.61
C ASN A 124 1.27 2.06 21.81
N PRO A 125 1.04 1.58 23.05
CA PRO A 125 0.06 0.53 23.36
C PRO A 125 -1.41 0.97 23.22
N VAL A 126 -1.74 2.24 23.51
CA VAL A 126 -3.11 2.81 23.36
C VAL A 126 -3.49 2.92 21.88
N GLY A 127 -2.49 3.10 21.01
CA GLY A 127 -2.65 2.99 19.56
C GLY A 127 -3.10 1.61 19.12
N GLY A 128 -2.76 0.53 19.84
CA GLY A 128 -2.90 -0.85 19.35
C GLY A 128 -4.29 -1.22 18.83
N ARG A 129 -5.38 -0.75 19.44
CA ARG A 129 -6.75 -1.07 18.96
C ARG A 129 -7.20 -0.18 17.81
N ILE A 130 -6.99 1.14 17.90
CA ILE A 130 -7.37 2.09 16.85
C ILE A 130 -6.49 1.85 15.61
N GLN A 131 -5.18 1.72 15.81
CA GLN A 131 -4.20 1.35 14.79
C GLN A 131 -4.57 0.05 14.10
N LEU A 132 -5.01 -0.97 14.83
CA LEU A 132 -5.45 -2.23 14.23
C LEU A 132 -6.74 -2.05 13.41
N ALA A 133 -7.71 -1.30 13.92
CA ALA A 133 -8.93 -0.99 13.16
C ALA A 133 -8.61 -0.22 11.87
N THR A 134 -7.75 0.79 11.96
CA THR A 134 -7.23 1.53 10.81
C THR A 134 -6.47 0.61 9.85
N ALA A 135 -5.65 -0.30 10.35
CA ALA A 135 -4.92 -1.28 9.53
C ALA A 135 -5.88 -2.18 8.76
N ILE A 136 -6.90 -2.72 9.43
CA ILE A 136 -7.91 -3.57 8.79
C ILE A 136 -8.63 -2.78 7.69
N ALA A 137 -9.08 -1.56 7.99
CA ALA A 137 -9.76 -0.72 7.00
C ALA A 137 -8.89 -0.45 5.76
N ILE A 138 -7.64 -0.05 5.96
CA ILE A 138 -6.69 0.21 4.86
C ILE A 138 -6.41 -1.06 4.08
N ALA A 139 -6.20 -2.20 4.75
CA ALA A 139 -5.87 -3.45 4.09
C ALA A 139 -7.01 -4.01 3.23
N LEU A 140 -8.26 -3.57 3.47
CA LEU A 140 -9.41 -3.91 2.64
C LEU A 140 -9.56 -3.00 1.41
N LEU A 141 -9.06 -1.75 1.46
CA LEU A 141 -9.20 -0.79 0.36
C LEU A 141 -8.66 -1.33 -0.98
N PRO A 142 -7.46 -1.95 -1.05
CA PRO A 142 -6.97 -2.51 -2.30
C PRO A 142 -7.89 -3.55 -2.92
N PHE A 143 -8.45 -4.45 -2.12
CA PHE A 143 -9.36 -5.50 -2.61
C PHE A 143 -10.65 -4.91 -3.14
N ILE A 144 -11.20 -3.90 -2.46
CA ILE A 144 -12.40 -3.19 -2.89
C ILE A 144 -12.12 -2.48 -4.21
N SER A 145 -11.02 -1.71 -4.29
CA SER A 145 -10.63 -0.98 -5.50
C SER A 145 -10.37 -1.91 -6.68
N TRP A 146 -9.67 -3.03 -6.48
CA TRP A 146 -9.40 -4.00 -7.55
C TRP A 146 -10.65 -4.73 -8.01
N THR A 147 -11.55 -5.10 -7.08
CA THR A 147 -12.84 -5.70 -7.42
C THR A 147 -13.69 -4.72 -8.24
N TYR A 148 -13.73 -3.45 -7.83
CA TYR A 148 -14.41 -2.40 -8.57
C TYR A 148 -13.84 -2.24 -9.99
N ILE A 149 -12.51 -2.18 -10.13
CA ILE A 149 -11.81 -2.11 -11.42
C ILE A 149 -12.15 -3.31 -12.31
N TYR A 150 -12.12 -4.52 -11.74
CA TYR A 150 -12.37 -5.75 -12.47
C TYR A 150 -13.81 -5.80 -13.03
N ILE A 151 -14.79 -5.42 -12.21
CA ILE A 151 -16.21 -5.40 -12.57
C ILE A 151 -16.51 -4.29 -13.61
N ASN A 152 -15.88 -3.12 -13.47
CA ASN A 152 -16.12 -1.98 -14.35
C ASN A 152 -15.36 -2.11 -15.69
N LYS A 153 -15.94 -2.89 -16.61
CA LYS A 153 -15.39 -3.14 -17.95
C LYS A 153 -15.27 -1.88 -18.81
N GLU A 154 -16.18 -0.94 -18.65
CA GLU A 154 -16.17 0.33 -19.39
C GLU A 154 -14.92 1.15 -19.03
N MET A 155 -14.65 1.31 -17.73
CA MET A 155 -13.43 1.97 -17.26
C MET A 155 -12.17 1.30 -17.81
N ARG A 156 -12.06 -0.04 -17.73
CA ARG A 156 -10.91 -0.77 -18.30
C ARG A 156 -10.79 -0.61 -19.81
N SER A 157 -11.91 -0.51 -20.53
CA SER A 157 -11.90 -0.30 -21.98
C SER A 157 -11.37 1.09 -22.36
N SER A 158 -11.50 2.08 -21.47
CA SER A 158 -11.01 3.45 -21.69
C SER A 158 -9.51 3.63 -21.47
N TRP A 159 -8.84 2.66 -20.83
CA TRP A 159 -7.42 2.76 -20.50
C TRP A 159 -6.49 2.66 -21.72
N PRO A 160 -5.26 3.19 -21.61
CA PRO A 160 -4.21 2.96 -22.60
C PRO A 160 -3.99 1.48 -22.90
N THR A 161 -3.50 1.16 -24.11
CA THR A 161 -3.33 -0.23 -24.56
C THR A 161 -2.37 -1.03 -23.70
N HIS A 162 -1.32 -0.40 -23.16
CA HIS A 162 -0.35 -1.08 -22.29
C HIS A 162 -0.95 -1.44 -20.93
N CYS A 163 -1.91 -0.67 -20.41
CA CYS A 163 -2.58 -0.98 -19.14
C CYS A 163 -3.58 -2.17 -19.22
N LYS A 164 -3.88 -2.69 -20.42
CA LYS A 164 -4.94 -3.70 -20.62
C LYS A 164 -4.46 -5.15 -20.64
N THR A 165 -3.16 -5.40 -20.78
CA THR A 165 -2.64 -6.74 -21.15
C THR A 165 -2.35 -7.68 -19.97
N VAL A 166 -2.57 -7.24 -18.73
CA VAL A 166 -2.26 -8.03 -17.51
C VAL A 166 -3.49 -8.43 -16.69
N ILE A 167 -4.70 -7.94 -17.00
CA ILE A 167 -5.96 -8.26 -16.29
C ILE A 167 -6.91 -9.09 -17.13
#